data_AF-A0A7K3GTR1-F1
#
_entry.id   AF-A0A7K3GTR1-F1
#
_cell.length_a   1.000
_cell.length_b   1.000
_cell.length_c   1.000
_cell.angle_alpha   90.00
_cell.angle_beta   90.00
_cell.angle_gamma   90.00
#
_symmetry.space_group_name_H-M   'P 1'
#
loop_
_entity.id
_entity.type
_entity.pdbx_description
1 polymer ?
#
loop_
_entity_poly.entity_id
_entity_poly.type
_entity_poly.pdbx_seq_one_letter_code
_entity_poly.pdbx_strand_id
1 'polypeptide(L)'
;MTETGCGATATRGPTGAPERHGPIGTQRADEPGTPADGPGPPASEGQEAAALLSESRASVDPELRAAIAALPPMMRRVALYHFGWQQADGTPAEGNAGKAIRPALVLTAAAALGGPTARAAAVRAAAAVELIHNFTLLHDDV
;
A
#
# COMPACT_ATOMS: atom_id res chain seq x y z
N MET A 1 -35.10 35.46 -13.17
CA MET A 1 -34.38 36.45 -14.02
C MET A 1 -33.03 36.66 -13.35
N THR A 2 -31.89 36.14 -13.79
CA THR A 2 -31.48 35.61 -15.09
C THR A 2 -30.41 34.51 -14.89
N GLU A 3 -30.49 33.49 -15.74
CA GLU A 3 -29.56 32.36 -15.88
C GLU A 3 -28.24 32.74 -16.59
N THR A 4 -27.40 31.72 -16.76
CA THR A 4 -26.39 31.47 -17.83
C THR A 4 -24.95 31.64 -17.32
N GLY A 5 -24.04 30.65 -17.30
CA GLY A 5 -24.00 29.33 -17.92
C GLY A 5 -22.88 29.24 -18.96
N CYS A 6 -22.09 28.15 -18.89
CA CYS A 6 -21.31 27.51 -19.96
C CYS A 6 -19.83 27.92 -20.21
N GLY A 7 -18.98 26.90 -20.36
CA GLY A 7 -17.78 27.00 -21.22
C GLY A 7 -16.57 26.14 -20.82
N ALA A 8 -16.63 24.82 -21.01
CA ALA A 8 -15.46 23.94 -21.01
C ALA A 8 -14.64 24.06 -22.32
N THR A 9 -13.35 23.75 -22.32
CA THR A 9 -12.70 22.91 -23.37
C THR A 9 -11.25 22.59 -23.04
N ALA A 10 -10.92 21.30 -23.14
CA ALA A 10 -9.59 20.74 -23.09
C ALA A 10 -9.03 20.57 -24.51
N THR A 11 -7.71 20.63 -24.68
CA THR A 11 -7.02 20.15 -25.88
C THR A 11 -5.83 19.27 -25.49
N ARG A 12 -5.99 17.96 -25.71
CA ARG A 12 -4.93 16.93 -25.64
C ARG A 12 -4.19 16.89 -26.97
N GLY A 13 -2.86 16.91 -26.92
CA GLY A 13 -1.99 16.68 -28.09
C GLY A 13 -1.81 15.17 -28.38
N PRO A 14 -1.62 14.76 -29.65
CA PRO A 14 -1.43 13.35 -30.00
C PRO A 14 0.05 12.94 -29.96
N THR A 15 0.31 11.80 -29.31
CA THR A 15 1.59 11.10 -29.21
C THR A 15 1.85 10.28 -30.48
N GLY A 16 3.05 10.42 -31.05
CA GLY A 16 3.51 9.62 -32.19
C GLY A 16 3.93 8.21 -31.78
N ALA A 17 3.66 7.24 -32.65
CA ALA A 17 4.17 5.87 -32.58
C ALA A 17 4.97 5.56 -33.86
N PRO A 18 6.12 4.87 -33.76
CA PRO A 18 6.74 4.25 -34.93
C PRO A 18 6.60 2.72 -34.90
N GLU A 19 6.21 2.18 -36.05
CA GLU A 19 6.22 0.76 -36.40
C GLU A 19 7.65 0.23 -36.55
N ARG A 20 7.91 -1.04 -36.20
CA ARG A 20 9.02 -1.85 -36.76
C ARG A 20 8.68 -3.36 -36.82
N HIS A 21 8.42 -3.82 -38.04
CA HIS A 21 8.84 -5.06 -38.74
C HIS A 21 9.52 -6.21 -37.94
N GLY A 22 9.06 -7.45 -38.18
CA GLY A 22 9.77 -8.74 -37.88
C GLY A 22 10.97 -9.01 -38.82
N PRO A 23 11.60 -10.23 -38.90
CA PRO A 23 11.03 -11.58 -38.70
C PRO A 23 11.92 -12.66 -38.01
N ILE A 24 11.29 -13.80 -37.71
CA ILE A 24 11.69 -15.24 -37.75
C ILE A 24 13.19 -15.64 -37.67
N GLY A 25 13.52 -16.53 -36.70
CA GLY A 25 14.78 -17.30 -36.65
C GLY A 25 14.68 -18.59 -35.82
N THR A 26 14.63 -19.72 -36.54
CA THR A 26 14.91 -21.16 -36.26
C THR A 26 15.31 -21.67 -34.85
N GLN A 27 14.65 -22.76 -34.45
CA GLN A 27 15.03 -23.71 -33.39
C GLN A 27 16.44 -24.33 -33.57
N ARG A 28 17.09 -24.64 -32.44
CA ARG A 28 18.00 -25.79 -32.33
C ARG A 28 17.84 -26.45 -30.96
N ALA A 29 17.71 -27.77 -30.97
CA ALA A 29 17.63 -28.65 -29.81
C ALA A 29 19.02 -28.91 -29.20
N ASP A 30 19.06 -29.11 -27.89
CA ASP A 30 19.44 -30.36 -27.19
C ASP A 30 20.21 -30.13 -25.88
N GLU A 31 20.09 -31.10 -24.97
CA GLU A 31 20.78 -31.37 -23.70
C GLU A 31 20.02 -31.02 -22.38
N PRO A 32 19.61 -32.04 -21.59
CA PRO A 32 19.03 -31.88 -20.26
C PRO A 32 20.11 -31.79 -19.18
N GLY A 33 20.33 -30.56 -18.68
CA GLY A 33 21.10 -30.30 -17.47
C GLY A 33 20.29 -30.55 -16.20
N THR A 34 20.86 -31.29 -15.26
CA THR A 34 20.41 -31.51 -13.88
C THR A 34 19.96 -30.20 -13.20
N PRO A 35 18.78 -30.14 -12.52
CA PRO A 35 18.46 -28.98 -11.71
C PRO A 35 19.19 -29.09 -10.37
N ALA A 36 20.37 -28.48 -10.30
CA ALA A 36 20.94 -28.04 -9.04
C ALA A 36 20.24 -26.73 -8.63
N ASP A 37 19.52 -26.78 -7.51
CA ASP A 37 19.24 -25.69 -6.58
C ASP A 37 19.20 -24.26 -7.19
N GLY A 38 18.12 -23.96 -7.91
CA GLY A 38 17.84 -22.61 -8.42
C GLY A 38 17.00 -21.80 -7.41
N PRO A 39 17.08 -20.45 -7.43
CA PRO A 39 16.18 -19.61 -6.64
C PRO A 39 14.73 -19.99 -6.99
N GLY A 40 13.87 -20.13 -5.99
CA GLY A 40 12.45 -20.40 -6.20
C GLY A 40 11.82 -19.40 -7.18
N PRO A 41 10.74 -19.76 -7.88
CA PRO A 41 10.14 -18.87 -8.87
C PRO A 41 9.74 -17.54 -8.21
N PRO A 42 10.02 -16.37 -8.83
CA PRO A 42 9.78 -15.04 -8.25
C PRO A 42 8.30 -14.78 -7.91
N ALA A 43 7.39 -15.56 -8.46
CA ALA A 43 5.98 -15.55 -8.10
C ALA A 43 5.73 -15.99 -6.64
N SER A 44 6.54 -16.90 -6.08
CA SER A 44 6.41 -17.37 -4.70
C SER A 44 6.81 -16.29 -3.70
N GLU A 45 7.96 -15.66 -3.91
CA GLU A 45 8.48 -14.60 -3.03
C GLU A 45 7.54 -13.39 -2.99
N GLY A 46 7.00 -12.99 -4.14
CA GLY A 46 6.02 -11.90 -4.22
C GLY A 46 4.71 -12.22 -3.49
N GLN A 47 4.25 -13.48 -3.57
CA GLN A 47 3.05 -13.93 -2.88
C GLN A 47 3.26 -13.99 -1.36
N GLU A 48 4.44 -14.44 -0.91
CA GLU A 48 4.83 -14.45 0.50
C GLU A 48 4.91 -13.03 1.07
N ALA A 49 5.52 -12.09 0.34
CA ALA A 49 5.55 -10.70 0.73
C ALA A 49 4.14 -10.11 0.85
N ALA A 50 3.26 -10.36 -0.12
CA ALA A 50 1.88 -9.90 -0.08
C ALA A 50 1.11 -10.47 1.13
N ALA A 51 1.32 -11.75 1.47
CA ALA A 51 0.72 -12.38 2.64
C ALA A 51 1.19 -11.71 3.94
N LEU A 52 2.50 -11.46 4.09
CA LEU A 52 3.06 -10.77 5.26
C LEU A 52 2.50 -9.36 5.43
N LEU A 53 2.34 -8.61 4.34
CA LEU A 53 1.76 -7.27 4.37
C LEU A 53 0.27 -7.30 4.76
N SER A 54 -0.48 -8.27 4.23
CA SER A 54 -1.89 -8.46 4.57
C SER A 54 -2.10 -8.82 6.03
N GLU A 55 -1.32 -9.76 6.56
CA GLU A 55 -1.37 -10.17 7.97
C GLU A 55 -0.97 -9.03 8.91
N SER A 56 0.07 -8.28 8.55
CA SER A 56 0.54 -7.13 9.32
C SER A 56 -0.53 -6.04 9.40
N ARG A 57 -1.24 -5.77 8.29
CA ARG A 57 -2.38 -4.86 8.26
C ARG A 57 -3.50 -5.35 9.15
N ALA A 58 -3.91 -6.61 9.02
CA ALA A 58 -5.00 -7.19 9.82
C ALA A 58 -4.72 -7.09 11.33
N SER A 59 -3.44 -7.18 11.72
CA SER A 59 -3.03 -7.06 13.13
C SER A 59 -3.04 -5.61 13.63
N VAL A 60 -2.70 -4.64 12.78
CA VAL A 60 -2.42 -3.24 13.18
C VAL A 60 -3.61 -2.30 12.97
N ASP A 61 -4.47 -2.57 11.99
CA ASP A 61 -5.66 -1.77 11.69
C ASP A 61 -6.57 -1.52 12.93
N PRO A 62 -6.85 -2.52 13.79
CA PRO A 62 -7.63 -2.30 15.00
C PRO A 62 -7.00 -1.28 15.97
N GLU A 63 -5.68 -1.34 16.15
CA GLU A 63 -4.95 -0.39 17.01
C GLU A 63 -4.95 1.03 16.43
N LEU A 64 -4.78 1.16 15.11
CA LEU A 64 -4.88 2.45 14.43
C LEU A 64 -6.28 3.06 14.58
N ARG A 65 -7.32 2.25 14.38
CA ARG A 65 -8.72 2.69 14.53
C ARG A 65 -9.01 3.11 15.97
N ALA A 66 -8.52 2.35 16.96
CA ALA A 66 -8.67 2.70 18.37
C ALA A 66 -7.97 4.02 18.72
N ALA A 67 -6.73 4.22 18.26
CA ALA A 67 -5.98 5.44 18.49
C ALA A 67 -6.67 6.66 17.86
N ILE A 68 -7.15 6.54 16.62
CA ILE A 68 -7.89 7.61 15.94
C ILE A 68 -9.23 7.90 16.63
N ALA A 69 -9.94 6.86 17.08
CA ALA A 69 -11.18 7.02 17.82
C ALA A 69 -11.00 7.70 19.19
N ALA A 70 -9.79 7.80 19.73
CA ALA A 70 -9.49 8.53 20.96
C ALA A 70 -9.20 10.02 20.72
N LEU A 71 -8.98 10.46 19.47
CA LEU A 71 -8.64 11.85 19.16
C LEU A 71 -9.82 12.82 19.38
N PRO A 72 -9.56 14.10 19.70
CA PRO A 72 -10.58 15.15 19.71
C PRO A 72 -11.37 15.20 18.39
N PRO A 73 -12.67 15.57 18.40
CA PRO A 73 -13.55 15.43 17.23
C PRO A 73 -13.03 16.06 15.93
N MET A 74 -12.40 17.23 16.01
CA MET A 74 -11.86 17.92 14.82
C MET A 74 -10.65 17.18 14.25
N MET A 75 -9.69 16.78 15.10
CA MET A 75 -8.52 16.01 14.68
C MET A 75 -8.90 14.63 14.15
N ARG A 76 -9.88 13.98 14.80
CA ARG A 76 -10.41 12.69 14.37
C ARG A 76 -10.98 12.75 12.95
N ARG A 77 -11.74 13.79 12.62
CA ARG A 77 -12.30 13.96 11.26
C ARG A 77 -11.20 14.07 10.21
N VAL A 78 -10.17 14.88 10.48
CA VAL A 78 -9.01 15.02 9.58
C VAL A 78 -8.30 13.68 9.41
N ALA A 79 -8.04 12.95 10.51
CA ALA A 79 -7.42 11.63 10.45
C ALA A 79 -8.27 10.62 9.66
N LEU A 80 -9.57 10.53 9.93
CA LEU A 80 -10.48 9.61 9.24
C LEU A 80 -10.52 9.87 7.72
N TYR A 81 -10.51 11.15 7.32
CA TYR A 81 -10.42 11.53 5.91
C TYR A 81 -9.04 11.18 5.31
N HIS A 82 -7.95 11.52 5.99
CA HIS A 82 -6.58 11.24 5.54
C HIS A 82 -6.32 9.73 5.36
N PHE A 83 -6.82 8.90 6.27
CA PHE A 83 -6.74 7.44 6.16
C PHE A 83 -7.69 6.85 5.10
N GLY A 84 -8.53 7.67 4.47
CA GLY A 84 -9.53 7.22 3.48
C GLY A 84 -10.67 6.41 4.10
N TRP A 85 -10.90 6.51 5.41
CA TRP A 85 -11.98 5.81 6.12
C TRP A 85 -13.28 6.61 6.16
N GLN A 86 -13.21 7.91 5.87
CA GLN A 86 -14.37 8.76 5.61
C GLN A 86 -14.14 9.66 4.41
N GLN A 87 -15.22 10.01 3.72
CA GLN A 87 -15.24 11.03 2.70
C GLN A 87 -15.27 12.43 3.32
N ALA A 88 -15.10 13.47 2.49
CA ALA A 88 -15.12 14.87 2.93
C ALA A 88 -16.45 15.28 3.59
N ASP A 89 -17.56 14.63 3.24
CA ASP A 89 -18.88 14.84 3.85
C ASP A 89 -19.08 14.04 5.17
N GLY A 90 -18.11 13.22 5.56
CA GLY A 90 -18.15 12.38 6.76
C GLY A 90 -18.78 11.00 6.56
N THR A 91 -19.22 10.65 5.35
CA THR A 91 -19.72 9.30 5.05
C THR A 91 -18.57 8.26 5.08
N PRO A 92 -18.82 7.00 5.47
CA PRO A 92 -17.79 5.96 5.47
C PRO A 92 -17.20 5.71 4.08
N ALA A 93 -15.92 5.36 4.02
CA ALA A 93 -15.23 5.00 2.80
C ALA A 93 -14.48 3.66 2.97
N GLU A 94 -14.38 2.89 1.89
CA GLU A 94 -13.64 1.61 1.84
C GLU A 94 -12.13 1.80 1.57
N GLY A 95 -11.60 3.00 1.83
CA GLY A 95 -10.19 3.29 1.65
C GLY A 95 -9.33 2.39 2.53
N ASN A 96 -8.23 1.91 1.96
CA ASN A 96 -7.29 1.03 2.66
C ASN A 96 -6.14 1.86 3.24
N ALA A 97 -5.66 1.49 4.44
CA ALA A 97 -4.65 2.23 5.22
C ALA A 97 -3.21 2.13 4.63
N GLY A 98 -3.03 2.39 3.33
CA GLY A 98 -1.72 2.37 2.67
C GLY A 98 -1.21 0.95 2.37
N LYS A 99 0.11 0.77 2.24
CA LYS A 99 0.75 -0.52 1.82
C LYS A 99 1.13 -1.45 2.97
N ALA A 100 0.98 -1.02 4.22
CA ALA A 100 1.39 -1.75 5.43
C ALA A 100 2.90 -2.14 5.50
N ILE A 101 3.76 -1.50 4.71
CA ILE A 101 5.20 -1.78 4.69
C ILE A 101 5.84 -1.55 6.06
N ARG A 102 5.62 -0.38 6.68
CA ARG A 102 6.24 -0.06 7.97
C ARG A 102 5.73 -0.95 9.11
N PRO A 103 4.40 -1.18 9.25
CA PRO A 103 3.89 -2.18 10.20
C PRO A 103 4.55 -3.54 10.01
N ALA A 104 4.65 -4.02 8.76
CA ALA A 104 5.27 -5.31 8.49
C ALA A 104 6.74 -5.34 8.91
N LEU A 105 7.53 -4.31 8.60
CA LEU A 105 8.93 -4.22 9.03
C LEU A 105 9.08 -4.27 10.55
N VAL A 106 8.24 -3.56 11.31
CA VAL A 106 8.27 -3.59 12.78
C VAL A 106 7.94 -4.99 13.29
N LEU A 107 6.87 -5.60 12.79
CA LEU A 107 6.39 -6.89 13.25
C LEU A 107 7.32 -8.05 12.86
N THR A 108 7.92 -8.02 11.67
CA THR A 108 8.88 -9.05 11.24
C THR A 108 10.22 -8.89 11.94
N ALA A 109 10.69 -7.68 12.20
CA ALA A 109 11.89 -7.45 13.02
C ALA A 109 11.72 -7.98 14.45
N ALA A 110 10.57 -7.69 15.09
CA ALA A 110 10.25 -8.22 16.40
C ALA A 110 10.17 -9.77 16.39
N ALA A 111 9.54 -10.34 15.36
CA ALA A 111 9.48 -11.79 15.17
C ALA A 111 10.86 -12.43 15.01
N ALA A 112 11.75 -11.81 14.22
CA ALA A 112 13.10 -12.32 13.97
C ALA A 112 13.98 -12.32 15.22
N LEU A 113 13.80 -11.32 16.10
CA LEU A 113 14.64 -11.15 17.31
C LEU A 113 14.09 -11.84 18.55
N GLY A 114 12.78 -12.07 18.65
CA GLY A 114 12.13 -12.59 19.86
C GLY A 114 10.94 -13.51 19.62
N GLY A 115 10.76 -13.98 18.39
CA GLY A 115 9.72 -14.94 18.01
C GLY A 115 8.29 -14.38 18.06
N PRO A 116 7.27 -15.26 18.00
CA PRO A 116 5.86 -14.88 17.92
C PRO A 116 5.37 -14.01 19.09
N THR A 117 5.88 -14.25 20.30
CA THR A 117 5.53 -13.46 21.49
C THR A 117 5.99 -12.01 21.35
N ALA A 118 7.21 -11.78 20.86
CA ALA A 118 7.72 -10.44 20.61
C ALA A 118 6.96 -9.73 19.47
N ARG A 119 6.61 -10.47 18.40
CA ARG A 119 5.74 -9.96 17.33
C ARG A 119 4.41 -9.46 17.88
N ALA A 120 3.73 -10.25 18.71
CA ALA A 120 2.45 -9.88 19.30
C ALA A 120 2.58 -8.65 20.21
N ALA A 121 3.66 -8.55 20.99
CA ALA A 121 3.93 -7.39 21.84
C ALA A 121 4.22 -6.10 21.04
N ALA A 122 4.66 -6.23 19.77
CA ALA A 122 5.06 -5.10 18.93
C ALA A 122 3.90 -4.43 18.15
N VAL A 123 2.67 -4.96 18.20
CA VAL A 123 1.53 -4.43 17.40
C VAL A 123 1.26 -2.95 17.69
N ARG A 124 1.27 -2.53 18.96
CA ARG A 124 1.08 -1.12 19.33
C ARG A 124 2.23 -0.22 18.84
N ALA A 125 3.46 -0.74 18.83
CA ALA A 125 4.61 -0.02 18.29
C ALA A 125 4.51 0.13 16.77
N ALA A 126 4.06 -0.91 16.07
CA ALA A 126 3.80 -0.87 14.63
C ALA A 126 2.72 0.16 14.27
N ALA A 127 1.64 0.23 15.05
CA ALA A 127 0.60 1.25 14.92
C ALA A 127 1.16 2.67 15.15
N ALA A 128 1.97 2.86 16.19
CA ALA A 128 2.60 4.15 16.48
C ALA A 128 3.52 4.63 15.36
N VAL A 129 4.33 3.74 14.77
CA VAL A 129 5.19 4.06 13.62
C VAL A 129 4.36 4.49 12.42
N GLU A 130 3.25 3.79 12.14
CA GLU A 130 2.36 4.16 11.04
C GLU A 130 1.66 5.50 11.28
N LEU A 131 1.24 5.79 12.52
CA LEU A 131 0.68 7.11 12.87
C LEU A 131 1.69 8.24 12.70
N ILE A 132 2.94 8.05 13.13
CA ILE A 132 4.01 9.04 12.95
C ILE A 132 4.24 9.29 11.45
N HIS A 133 4.24 8.23 10.63
CA HIS A 133 4.36 8.40 9.19
C HIS A 133 3.20 9.19 8.57
N ASN A 134 1.94 8.90 8.96
CA ASN A 134 0.79 9.64 8.43
C ASN A 134 0.79 11.10 8.92
N PHE A 135 1.32 11.36 10.13
CA PHE A 135 1.59 12.71 10.60
C PHE A 135 2.57 13.45 9.68
N THR A 136 3.70 12.84 9.29
CA THR A 136 4.64 13.51 8.39
C THR A 136 4.02 13.80 7.03
N LEU A 137 3.25 12.86 6.45
CA LEU A 137 2.57 13.08 5.17
C LEU A 137 1.62 14.29 5.23
N LEU A 138 0.78 14.36 6.25
CA LEU A 138 -0.18 15.45 6.41
C LEU A 138 0.52 16.81 6.54
N HIS A 139 1.69 16.85 7.18
CA HIS A 139 2.47 18.07 7.38
C HIS A 139 3.31 18.46 6.16
N ASP A 140 3.79 17.48 5.37
CA ASP A 140 4.54 17.73 4.14
C ASP A 140 3.65 18.30 3.01
N ASP A 141 2.35 18.03 3.04
CA ASP A 141 1.37 18.46 2.03
C ASP A 141 0.92 19.94 2.16
N VAL A 142 1.27 20.63 3.26
CA VAL A 142 0.87 22.03 3.56
C VAL A 142 2.01 23.00 3.28
#